data_AF-A0A354W709-F1
#
_entry.id   AF-A0A354W709-F1
#
_cell.length_a   1.000
_cell.length_b   1.000
_cell.length_c   1.000
_cell.angle_alpha   90.00
_cell.angle_beta   90.00
_cell.angle_gamma   90.00
#
_symmetry.space_group_name_H-M   'P 1'
#
loop_
_entity.id
_entity.type
_entity.pdbx_description
1 polymer ?
#
loop_
_entity_poly.entity_id
_entity_poly.type
_entity_poly.pdbx_seq_one_letter_code
_entity_poly.pdbx_strand_id
1 'polypeptide(L)' 'SYLIHDLGLDWRSGAAWFESQLIDFDPASNYGNWLYIAGRGNDPRPFRKFNTKMQLERYDPDNSYVNTWLN' A
#
# COMPACT_ATOMS: atom_id res chain seq x y z
N SER A 1 -2.99 0.36 0.72
CA SER A 1 -4.45 0.16 0.81
C SER A 1 -4.81 -0.93 1.80
N TYR A 2 -4.38 -2.17 1.58
CA TYR A 2 -4.83 -3.34 2.36
C TYR A 2 -4.70 -3.18 3.89
N LEU A 3 -3.54 -2.77 4.40
CA LEU A 3 -3.32 -2.54 5.83
C LEU A 3 -4.38 -1.61 6.47
N ILE A 4 -4.75 -0.54 5.76
CA ILE A 4 -5.65 0.50 6.27
C ILE A 4 -7.11 0.11 6.04
N HIS A 5 -7.46 -0.33 4.83
CA HIS A 5 -8.85 -0.44 4.37
C HIS A 5 -9.43 -1.86 4.44
N ASP A 6 -8.58 -2.88 4.59
CA ASP A 6 -8.99 -4.27 4.73
C ASP A 6 -8.69 -4.78 6.14
N LEU A 7 -7.53 -4.45 6.70
CA LEU A 7 -7.16 -4.83 8.08
C LEU A 7 -7.59 -3.79 9.13
N GLY A 8 -7.95 -2.58 8.74
CA GLY A 8 -8.39 -1.52 9.67
C GLY A 8 -7.29 -0.99 10.60
N LEU A 9 -6.02 -1.19 10.25
CA LEU A 9 -4.88 -0.82 11.08
C LEU A 9 -4.41 0.61 10.82
N ASP A 10 -3.73 1.19 11.81
CA ASP A 10 -3.16 2.53 11.70
C ASP A 10 -2.06 2.56 10.62
N TRP A 11 -2.18 3.52 9.71
CA TRP A 11 -1.25 3.72 8.61
C TRP A 11 0.19 3.98 9.09
N ARG A 12 0.36 4.58 10.26
CA ARG A 12 1.68 4.92 10.83
C ARG A 12 2.51 3.67 11.11
N SER A 13 1.88 2.58 11.50
CA SER A 13 2.55 1.29 11.72
C SER A 13 3.12 0.73 10.42
N GLY A 14 2.39 0.87 9.31
CA GLY A 14 2.88 0.49 7.99
C GLY A 14 4.01 1.39 7.48
N ALA A 15 3.89 2.70 7.71
CA ALA A 15 4.92 3.66 7.36
C ALA A 15 6.24 3.40 8.11
N ALA A 16 6.18 3.11 9.41
CA ALA A 16 7.34 2.76 10.22
C ALA A 16 7.95 1.40 9.82
N TRP A 17 7.13 0.42 9.45
CA TRP A 17 7.64 -0.84 8.91
C TRP A 17 8.42 -0.60 7.61
N PHE A 18 7.87 0.20 6.69
CA PHE A 18 8.55 0.56 5.44
C PHE A 18 9.85 1.33 5.70
N GLU A 19 9.86 2.25 6.65
CA GLU A 19 11.09 2.93 7.10
C GLU A 19 12.18 1.95 7.55
N SER A 20 11.79 0.85 8.20
CA SER A 20 12.75 -0.15 8.68
C SER A 20 13.22 -1.16 7.63
N GLN A 21 12.45 -1.37 6.54
CA GLN A 21 12.68 -2.46 5.58
C GLN A 21 13.11 -1.99 4.19
N LEU A 22 12.71 -0.79 3.77
CA LEU A 22 13.01 -0.29 2.43
C LEU A 22 14.48 0.14 2.35
N ILE A 23 15.20 -0.44 1.39
CA ILE A 23 16.58 -0.05 1.07
C ILE A 23 16.66 1.38 0.51
N ASP A 24 15.56 1.88 -0.05
CA ASP A 24 15.41 3.17 -0.71
C ASP A 24 14.54 4.14 0.09
N PHE A 25 14.47 3.96 1.42
CA PHE A 25 13.66 4.82 2.28
C PHE A 25 13.99 6.31 2.11
N ASP A 26 12.98 7.08 1.75
CA ASP A 26 12.95 8.54 1.80
C ASP A 26 11.78 9.00 2.69
N PRO A 27 12.02 9.81 3.74
CA PRO A 27 10.97 10.22 4.67
C PRO A 27 9.79 10.93 4.00
N ALA A 28 10.07 11.86 3.08
CA ALA A 28 9.02 12.65 2.45
C ALA A 28 8.13 11.77 1.56
N SER A 29 8.75 10.93 0.73
CA SER A 29 8.05 10.01 -0.18
C SER A 29 7.28 8.95 0.59
N ASN A 30 7.88 8.32 1.60
CA ASN A 30 7.23 7.26 2.38
C ASN A 30 6.02 7.81 3.13
N TYR A 31 6.23 8.77 4.05
CA TYR A 31 5.16 9.28 4.89
C TYR A 31 4.09 10.04 4.08
N GLY A 32 4.48 10.75 3.03
CA GLY A 32 3.56 11.42 2.11
C GLY A 32 2.62 10.43 1.41
N ASN A 33 3.16 9.34 0.85
CA ASN A 33 2.36 8.31 0.19
C ASN A 33 1.43 7.58 1.17
N TRP A 34 1.92 7.24 2.37
CA TRP A 34 1.10 6.61 3.39
C TRP A 34 -0.06 7.51 3.86
N LEU A 35 0.21 8.80 4.11
CA LEU A 35 -0.80 9.78 4.50
C LEU A 35 -1.85 9.98 3.39
N TYR A 36 -1.43 10.00 2.13
CA TYR A 36 -2.30 10.07 0.96
C TYR A 36 -3.23 8.85 0.86
N ILE A 37 -2.70 7.62 1.01
CA ILE A 37 -3.50 6.39 0.96
C ILE A 37 -4.45 6.29 2.16
N ALA A 38 -4.06 6.81 3.32
CA ALA A 38 -4.91 6.91 4.51
C ALA A 38 -6.07 7.91 4.35
N GLY A 39 -6.08 8.71 3.27
CA GLY A 39 -7.09 9.75 3.05
C GLY A 39 -6.98 10.91 4.05
N ARG A 40 -5.81 11.08 4.66
CA ARG A 40 -5.52 12.13 5.66
C ARG A 40 -4.61 13.25 5.12
N GLY A 41 -4.21 13.16 3.86
CA GLY A 41 -3.34 14.13 3.18
C GLY A 41 -4.08 15.24 2.43
N ASN A 42 -3.34 16.01 1.64
CA ASN A 42 -3.87 17.07 0.78
C ASN A 42 -4.63 16.45 -0.42
N ASP A 43 -5.82 16.95 -0.75
CA ASP A 43 -6.81 16.32 -1.68
C ASP A 43 -7.29 14.91 -1.24
N PRO A 44 -8.03 14.80 -0.12
CA PRO A 44 -8.62 13.55 0.31
C PRO A 44 -9.74 13.15 -0.66
N ARG A 45 -9.41 12.29 -1.62
CA ARG A 45 -10.44 11.67 -2.46
C ARG A 45 -11.17 10.60 -1.66
N PRO A 46 -12.51 10.67 -1.54
CA PRO A 46 -13.27 9.66 -0.84
C PRO A 46 -13.13 8.31 -1.55
N PHE A 47 -12.99 7.22 -0.78
CA PHE A 47 -13.01 5.83 -1.24
C PHE A 47 -11.85 5.36 -2.16
N ARG A 48 -10.58 5.61 -1.78
CA ARG A 48 -9.38 5.04 -2.45
C ARG A 48 -9.03 3.59 -2.06
N LYS A 49 -10.01 2.76 -1.70
CA LYS A 49 -9.76 1.35 -1.41
C LYS A 49 -9.43 0.61 -2.72
N PHE A 50 -8.27 -0.03 -2.78
CA PHE A 50 -7.97 -0.97 -3.86
C PHE A 50 -8.74 -2.26 -3.67
N ASN A 51 -9.34 -2.76 -4.75
CA ASN A 51 -9.82 -4.13 -4.82
C ASN A 51 -8.65 -5.03 -5.22
N THR A 52 -8.10 -5.79 -4.27
CA THR A 52 -6.91 -6.63 -4.49
C THR A 52 -7.11 -7.66 -5.62
N LYS A 53 -8.33 -8.22 -5.77
CA LYS A 53 -8.63 -9.17 -6.85
C LYS A 53 -8.53 -8.50 -8.23
N MET A 54 -9.14 -7.32 -8.38
CA MET A 54 -9.04 -6.58 -9.63
C MET A 54 -7.62 -6.08 -9.93
N GLN A 55 -6.82 -5.78 -8.89
CA GLN A 55 -5.41 -5.43 -9.08
C GLN A 55 -4.59 -6.62 -9.57
N LEU A 56 -4.83 -7.82 -9.00
CA LEU A 56 -4.21 -9.07 -9.46
C LEU A 56 -4.55 -9.34 -10.93
N GLU A 57 -5.85 -9.37 -11.27
CA GLU A 57 -6.32 -9.63 -12.64
C GLU A 57 -5.76 -8.62 -13.66
N ARG A 58 -5.52 -7.37 -13.25
CA ARG A 58 -5.03 -6.31 -14.13
C ARG A 58 -3.51 -6.33 -14.32
N TYR A 59 -2.77 -6.54 -13.24
CA TYR A 59 -1.31 -6.31 -13.22
C TYR A 59 -0.49 -7.61 -13.17
N ASP A 60 -1.09 -8.74 -12.84
CA ASP A 60 -0.45 -10.06 -12.80
C ASP A 60 -1.41 -11.16 -13.31
N PRO A 61 -1.91 -11.05 -14.57
CA PRO A 61 -2.96 -11.92 -15.10
C PRO A 61 -2.54 -13.39 -15.23
N ASP A 62 -1.25 -13.68 -15.31
CA ASP A 62 -0.68 -15.03 -15.38
C ASP A 62 -0.18 -15.55 -14.03
N ASN A 63 -0.35 -14.78 -12.94
CA ASN A 63 0.16 -15.03 -11.61
C ASN A 63 1.69 -15.19 -11.54
N SER A 64 2.44 -14.69 -12.53
CA SER A 64 3.90 -14.82 -12.57
C SER A 64 4.57 -14.17 -11.36
N TYR A 65 4.10 -12.98 -10.94
CA TYR A 65 4.63 -12.30 -9.76
C TYR A 65 4.27 -13.05 -8.47
N VAL A 66 2.99 -13.40 -8.29
CA VAL A 66 2.54 -14.13 -7.10
C VAL A 66 3.27 -15.47 -6.94
N ASN A 67 3.39 -16.25 -8.02
CA ASN A 67 4.09 -17.53 -7.99
C ASN A 67 5.58 -17.39 -7.69
N THR A 68 6.20 -16.25 -8.01
CA THR A 68 7.61 -16.02 -7.69
C THR A 68 7.84 -15.86 -6.18
N TRP A 69 6.90 -15.23 -5.46
CA TRP A 69 7.10 -14.82 -4.06
C TRP A 69 6.33 -15.65 -3.02
N LEU A 70 5.38 -16.50 -3.43
CA LEU A 70 4.57 -17.35 -2.52
C LEU A 70 4.94 -18.84 -2.54
N ASN A 71 6.05 -19.23 -3.19
CA ASN A 71 6.51 -20.63 -3.20
C ASN A 71 7.02 -21.10 -1.83
#